data_AF-C1BZC6-F1
#
_entry.id   AF-C1BZC6-F1
#
_cell.length_a   1.000
_cell.length_b   1.000
_cell.length_c   1.000
_cell.angle_alpha   90.00
_cell.angle_beta   90.00
_cell.angle_gamma   90.00
#
_symmetry.space_group_name_H-M   'P 1'
#
loop_
_entity.id
_entity.type
_entity.pdbx_description
1 polymer ?
#
loop_
_entity_poly.entity_id
_entity_poly.type
_entity_poly.pdbx_seq_one_letter_code
_entity_poly.pdbx_strand_id
1 'polypeptide(L)'
;MRRENQNIVLHAIHKRVTHLTNYSFALCTISLSAVREAKNDILYCPERDRMQRTSRLKRELQMLSTEPPPGITCWQTEEQMDELRAQIVGGDGTPFEGGLFSLEIKVPERYPFEPPKMRFLTPIYHPNIDNAGRICHDALKLPPKGAWRPSLNISTVLTSIQLLMANPNPDDPLMADISAEFKYSKPVYLEKAKRWTEMHAVQNNKGGVETVDSVESRVQVDSVEAPVQPLARKREAQNVCQDKAEGEREPRSKRSCL
;
A
#
# COMPACT_ATOMS: atom_id res chain seq x y z
N MET A 1 -60.92 54.19 17.49
CA MET A 1 -61.69 53.04 18.00
C MET A 1 -62.15 52.00 16.97
N ARG A 2 -62.69 52.32 15.77
CA ARG A 2 -63.08 51.25 14.79
C ARG A 2 -61.97 50.75 13.85
N ARG A 3 -60.92 51.54 13.59
CA ARG A 3 -59.81 51.15 12.67
C ARG A 3 -58.70 50.32 13.34
N GLU A 4 -58.42 50.54 14.63
CA GLU A 4 -57.42 49.73 15.37
C GLU A 4 -57.85 48.27 15.56
N ASN A 5 -59.14 48.02 15.82
CA ASN A 5 -59.63 46.66 16.01
C ASN A 5 -59.61 45.81 14.73
N GLN A 6 -59.71 46.42 13.55
CA GLN A 6 -59.60 45.69 12.27
C GLN A 6 -58.15 45.29 11.95
N ASN A 7 -57.16 46.14 12.27
CA ASN A 7 -55.74 45.81 12.06
C ASN A 7 -55.25 44.70 12.99
N ILE A 8 -55.75 44.62 14.23
CA ILE A 8 -55.40 43.56 15.17
C ILE A 8 -55.91 42.20 14.69
N VAL A 9 -57.14 42.15 14.17
CA VAL A 9 -57.74 40.92 13.64
C VAL A 9 -57.01 40.45 12.37
N LEU A 10 -56.68 41.38 11.46
CA LEU A 10 -55.95 41.04 10.23
C LEU A 10 -54.53 40.55 10.52
N HIS A 11 -53.84 41.16 11.49
CA HIS A 11 -52.51 40.75 11.92
C HIS A 11 -52.52 39.39 12.62
N ALA A 12 -53.56 39.09 13.41
CA ALA A 12 -53.75 37.78 14.04
C ALA A 12 -54.01 36.68 13.00
N ILE A 13 -54.81 36.96 11.97
CA ILE A 13 -55.07 36.02 10.87
C ILE A 13 -53.79 35.79 10.06
N HIS A 14 -53.05 36.84 9.71
CA HIS A 14 -51.80 36.71 8.95
C HIS A 14 -50.74 35.92 9.73
N LYS A 15 -50.62 36.14 11.05
CA LYS A 15 -49.78 35.31 11.93
C LYS A 15 -50.22 33.86 11.98
N ARG A 16 -51.52 33.58 11.98
CA ARG A 16 -52.05 32.20 11.96
C ARG A 16 -51.79 31.50 10.63
N VAL A 17 -51.99 32.20 9.51
CA VAL A 17 -51.74 31.66 8.15
C VAL A 17 -50.25 31.43 7.91
N THR A 18 -49.38 32.33 8.35
CA THR A 18 -47.91 32.14 8.29
C THR A 18 -47.44 31.00 9.19
N HIS A 19 -48.01 30.84 10.39
CA HIS A 19 -47.68 29.72 11.27
C HIS A 19 -48.13 28.37 10.70
N LEU A 20 -49.31 28.31 10.06
CA LEU A 20 -49.83 27.09 9.44
C LEU A 20 -49.06 26.70 8.16
N THR A 21 -48.68 27.68 7.33
CA THR A 21 -47.86 27.43 6.13
C THR A 21 -46.44 27.02 6.50
N ASN A 22 -45.80 27.67 7.48
CA ASN A 22 -44.49 27.26 7.98
C ASN A 22 -44.51 25.86 8.62
N TYR A 23 -45.60 25.50 9.31
CA TYR A 23 -45.77 24.16 9.86
C TYR A 23 -45.94 23.10 8.75
N SER A 24 -46.68 23.41 7.69
CA SER A 24 -46.85 22.53 6.53
C SER A 24 -45.54 22.33 5.75
N PHE A 25 -44.75 23.39 5.54
CA PHE A 25 -43.41 23.28 4.93
C PHE A 25 -42.44 22.50 5.82
N ALA A 26 -42.43 22.74 7.13
CA ALA A 26 -41.57 22.01 8.07
C ALA A 26 -41.88 20.51 8.09
N LEU A 27 -43.16 20.14 8.15
CA LEU A 27 -43.59 18.74 8.08
C LEU A 27 -43.23 18.08 6.73
N CYS A 28 -43.32 18.81 5.63
CA CYS A 28 -42.90 18.32 4.31
C CYS A 28 -41.39 18.09 4.23
N THR A 29 -40.58 19.00 4.79
CA THR A 29 -39.11 18.84 4.84
C THR A 29 -38.67 17.69 5.74
N ILE A 30 -39.29 17.51 6.91
CA ILE A 30 -39.01 16.40 7.83
C ILE A 30 -39.40 15.07 7.17
N SER A 31 -40.54 15.03 6.48
CA SER A 31 -40.96 13.86 5.71
C SER A 31 -39.99 13.53 4.58
N LEU A 32 -39.50 14.53 3.84
CA LEU A 32 -38.50 14.32 2.79
C LEU A 32 -37.15 13.85 3.35
N SER A 33 -36.66 14.40 4.46
CA SER A 33 -35.42 13.93 5.10
C SER A 33 -35.57 12.54 5.72
N ALA A 34 -36.69 12.24 6.39
CA ALA A 34 -36.98 10.92 6.93
C ALA A 34 -37.17 9.86 5.84
N VAL A 35 -37.79 10.22 4.70
CA VAL A 35 -37.87 9.35 3.52
C VAL A 35 -36.50 9.18 2.86
N ARG A 36 -35.61 10.17 2.95
CA ARG A 36 -34.23 10.10 2.42
C ARG A 36 -33.33 9.24 3.30
N GLU A 37 -33.47 9.31 4.63
CA GLU A 37 -32.84 8.41 5.60
C GLU A 37 -33.39 6.99 5.46
N ALA A 38 -34.71 6.80 5.41
CA ALA A 38 -35.32 5.48 5.23
C ALA A 38 -34.98 4.84 3.87
N LYS A 39 -34.81 5.62 2.80
CA LYS A 39 -34.33 5.10 1.50
C LYS A 39 -32.86 4.70 1.51
N ASN A 40 -32.03 5.34 2.34
CA ASN A 40 -30.63 4.93 2.52
C ASN A 40 -30.53 3.61 3.31
N ASP A 41 -31.40 3.42 4.32
CA ASP A 41 -31.44 2.17 5.10
C ASP A 41 -32.05 1.00 4.32
N ILE A 42 -33.02 1.24 3.43
CA ILE A 42 -33.65 0.18 2.60
C ILE A 42 -32.74 -0.29 1.45
N LEU A 43 -31.76 0.50 1.03
CA LEU A 43 -30.79 0.12 -0.02
C LEU A 43 -29.48 -0.48 0.51
N TYR A 44 -29.18 -0.37 1.79
CA TYR A 44 -27.98 -0.93 2.39
C TYR A 44 -28.18 -2.43 2.66
N CYS A 45 -27.63 -3.26 1.78
CA CYS A 45 -27.56 -4.70 1.97
C CYS A 45 -26.15 -5.07 2.46
N PRO A 46 -25.90 -5.14 3.79
CA PRO A 46 -24.55 -5.36 4.33
C PRO A 46 -23.89 -6.65 3.79
N GLU A 47 -24.68 -7.70 3.53
CA GLU A 47 -24.18 -8.95 2.98
C GLU A 47 -23.65 -8.79 1.54
N ARG A 48 -24.31 -7.96 0.72
CA ARG A 48 -23.91 -7.70 -0.67
C ARG A 48 -22.66 -6.83 -0.74
N ASP A 49 -22.54 -5.86 0.16
CA ASP A 49 -21.37 -4.99 0.23
C ASP A 49 -20.14 -5.73 0.76
N ARG A 50 -20.32 -6.61 1.78
CA ARG A 50 -19.24 -7.49 2.29
C ARG A 50 -18.70 -8.42 1.19
N MET A 51 -19.59 -8.99 0.36
CA MET A 51 -19.19 -9.86 -0.74
C MET A 51 -18.43 -9.11 -1.84
N GLN A 52 -18.87 -7.90 -2.20
CA GLN A 52 -18.17 -7.05 -3.18
C GLN A 52 -16.79 -6.61 -2.70
N ARG A 53 -16.68 -6.18 -1.44
CA ARG A 53 -15.41 -5.83 -0.79
C ARG A 53 -14.43 -7.00 -0.83
N THR A 54 -14.87 -8.18 -0.40
CA THR A 54 -14.03 -9.39 -0.36
C THR A 54 -13.56 -9.78 -1.75
N SER A 55 -14.46 -9.76 -2.75
CA SER A 55 -14.12 -10.06 -4.15
C SER A 55 -13.07 -9.09 -4.69
N ARG A 56 -13.25 -7.79 -4.42
CA ARG A 56 -12.28 -6.76 -4.80
C ARG A 56 -10.92 -6.97 -4.14
N LEU A 57 -10.89 -7.20 -2.82
CA LEU A 57 -9.65 -7.36 -2.08
C LEU A 57 -8.84 -8.58 -2.58
N LYS A 58 -9.52 -9.70 -2.83
CA LYS A 58 -8.89 -10.89 -3.44
C LYS A 58 -8.27 -10.59 -4.79
N ARG A 59 -8.96 -9.83 -5.65
CA ARG A 59 -8.43 -9.42 -6.95
C ARG A 59 -7.21 -8.52 -6.81
N GLU A 60 -7.24 -7.55 -5.91
CA GLU A 60 -6.10 -6.66 -5.66
C GLU A 60 -4.89 -7.41 -5.11
N LEU A 61 -5.08 -8.34 -4.17
CA LEU A 61 -4.02 -9.20 -3.64
C LEU A 61 -3.44 -10.12 -4.71
N GLN A 62 -4.30 -10.69 -5.57
CA GLN A 62 -3.83 -11.49 -6.69
C GLN A 62 -2.95 -10.66 -7.63
N MET A 63 -3.37 -9.45 -8.01
CA MET A 63 -2.57 -8.56 -8.86
C MET A 63 -1.24 -8.18 -8.19
N LEU A 64 -1.25 -7.87 -6.88
CA LEU A 64 -0.04 -7.56 -6.12
C LEU A 64 0.92 -8.77 -6.01
N SER A 65 0.38 -9.99 -6.02
CA SER A 65 1.19 -11.21 -5.99
C SER A 65 1.76 -11.58 -7.36
N THR A 66 1.01 -11.36 -8.45
CA THR A 66 1.44 -11.75 -9.80
C THR A 66 2.26 -10.67 -10.50
N GLU A 67 1.89 -9.41 -10.32
CA GLU A 67 2.49 -8.25 -10.99
C GLU A 67 2.66 -7.09 -9.98
N PRO A 68 3.52 -7.25 -8.95
CA PRO A 68 3.80 -6.18 -8.00
C PRO A 68 4.48 -4.98 -8.68
N PRO A 69 4.21 -3.73 -8.24
CA PRO A 69 5.00 -2.58 -8.65
C PRO A 69 6.49 -2.75 -8.28
N PRO A 70 7.42 -2.16 -9.06
CA PRO A 70 8.85 -2.26 -8.78
C PRO A 70 9.21 -1.78 -7.37
N GLY A 71 9.94 -2.61 -6.62
CA GLY A 71 10.36 -2.29 -5.25
C GLY A 71 9.23 -2.29 -4.23
N ILE A 72 8.04 -2.80 -4.56
CA ILE A 72 6.90 -2.89 -3.65
C ILE A 72 6.44 -4.34 -3.57
N THR A 73 6.23 -4.84 -2.36
CA THR A 73 5.56 -6.12 -2.13
C THR A 73 4.45 -5.93 -1.11
N CYS A 74 3.37 -6.69 -1.23
CA CYS A 74 2.23 -6.62 -0.32
C CYS A 74 1.56 -7.99 -0.23
N TRP A 75 1.26 -8.43 0.99
CA TRP A 75 0.66 -9.72 1.26
C TRP A 75 -0.29 -9.65 2.45
N GLN A 76 -1.17 -10.64 2.53
CA GLN A 76 -2.13 -10.78 3.62
C GLN A 76 -1.47 -11.39 4.86
N THR A 77 -1.85 -10.94 6.07
CA THR A 77 -1.45 -11.63 7.30
C THR A 77 -2.30 -12.89 7.54
N GLU A 78 -1.76 -13.84 8.31
CA GLU A 78 -2.45 -15.10 8.61
C GLU A 78 -3.65 -14.93 9.54
N GLU A 79 -3.67 -13.86 10.34
CA GLU A 79 -4.68 -13.65 11.39
C GLU A 79 -6.00 -13.09 10.85
N GLN A 80 -5.94 -12.13 9.90
CA GLN A 80 -7.12 -11.39 9.44
C GLN A 80 -7.04 -11.09 7.95
N MET A 81 -8.15 -11.30 7.23
CA MET A 81 -8.26 -10.99 5.79
C MET A 81 -8.03 -9.51 5.47
N ASP A 82 -8.27 -8.64 6.43
CA ASP A 82 -8.34 -7.19 6.27
C ASP A 82 -7.07 -6.49 6.72
N GLU A 83 -6.12 -7.24 7.29
CA GLU A 83 -4.82 -6.75 7.71
C GLU A 83 -3.77 -7.27 6.73
N LEU A 84 -3.07 -6.34 6.10
CA LEU A 84 -2.01 -6.64 5.15
C LEU A 84 -0.69 -6.08 5.65
N ARG A 85 0.39 -6.66 5.15
CA ARG A 85 1.75 -6.16 5.29
C ARG A 85 2.27 -5.79 3.93
N ALA A 86 3.03 -4.71 3.88
CA ALA A 86 3.74 -4.33 2.67
C ALA A 86 5.18 -3.97 2.99
N GLN A 87 6.04 -4.12 2.00
CA GLN A 87 7.41 -3.61 2.05
C GLN A 87 7.66 -2.72 0.83
N ILE A 88 8.33 -1.60 1.08
CA ILE A 88 8.80 -0.68 0.05
C ILE A 88 10.31 -0.62 0.15
N VAL A 89 10.99 -0.92 -0.95
CA VAL A 89 12.42 -0.71 -1.11
C VAL A 89 12.65 0.79 -1.31
N GLY A 90 13.58 1.37 -0.56
CA GLY A 90 13.95 2.77 -0.74
C GLY A 90 14.64 2.98 -2.09
N GLY A 91 14.19 3.99 -2.83
CA GLY A 91 14.62 4.22 -4.21
C GLY A 91 16.07 4.70 -4.33
N ASP A 92 16.70 4.35 -5.45
CA ASP A 92 18.06 4.75 -5.77
C ASP A 92 18.22 6.28 -5.83
N GLY A 93 19.35 6.81 -5.36
CA GLY A 93 19.62 8.24 -5.34
C GLY A 93 18.82 9.01 -4.29
N THR A 94 18.05 8.33 -3.44
CA THR A 94 17.36 8.92 -2.28
C THR A 94 18.12 8.58 -0.99
N PRO A 95 17.93 9.33 0.12
CA PRO A 95 18.54 8.94 1.40
C PRO A 95 17.95 7.64 1.99
N PHE A 96 16.99 7.02 1.32
CA PHE A 96 16.35 5.77 1.70
C PHE A 96 16.93 4.56 0.96
N GLU A 97 17.82 4.77 0.00
CA GLU A 97 18.47 3.72 -0.80
C GLU A 97 19.05 2.61 0.08
N GLY A 98 18.83 1.35 -0.34
CA GLY A 98 19.25 0.16 0.39
C GLY A 98 18.40 -0.18 1.63
N GLY A 99 17.47 0.68 2.03
CA GLY A 99 16.53 0.41 3.11
C GLY A 99 15.30 -0.38 2.66
N LEU A 100 14.79 -1.23 3.54
CA LEU A 100 13.52 -1.94 3.38
C LEU A 100 12.52 -1.49 4.44
N PHE A 101 11.47 -0.79 4.00
CA PHE A 101 10.49 -0.18 4.88
C PHE A 101 9.24 -1.03 4.94
N SER A 102 8.93 -1.56 6.13
CA SER A 102 7.72 -2.34 6.37
C SER A 102 6.55 -1.43 6.73
N LEU A 103 5.36 -1.73 6.19
CA LEU A 103 4.13 -1.02 6.43
C LEU A 103 3.03 -1.99 6.89
N GLU A 104 2.14 -1.47 7.72
CA GLU A 104 0.85 -2.08 8.04
C GLU A 104 -0.24 -1.41 7.23
N ILE A 105 -1.13 -2.22 6.66
CA ILE A 105 -2.30 -1.77 5.92
C ILE A 105 -3.53 -2.41 6.56
N LYS A 106 -4.51 -1.59 6.98
CA LYS A 106 -5.82 -2.06 7.43
C LYS A 106 -6.89 -1.63 6.45
N VAL A 107 -7.60 -2.59 5.88
CA VAL A 107 -8.66 -2.37 4.91
C VAL A 107 -9.98 -2.14 5.66
N PRO A 108 -10.63 -0.97 5.59
CA PRO A 108 -11.87 -0.71 6.34
C PRO A 108 -13.04 -1.54 5.80
N GLU A 109 -14.08 -1.74 6.62
CA GLU A 109 -15.30 -2.47 6.23
C GLU A 109 -16.00 -1.84 5.02
N ARG A 110 -15.91 -0.52 4.86
CA ARG A 110 -16.50 0.22 3.73
C ARG A 110 -15.57 0.36 2.53
N TYR A 111 -14.46 -0.37 2.49
CA TYR A 111 -13.60 -0.40 1.31
C TYR A 111 -14.37 -0.93 0.09
N PRO A 112 -14.32 -0.25 -1.08
CA PRO A 112 -13.39 0.81 -1.49
C PRO A 112 -13.92 2.25 -1.35
N PHE A 113 -15.07 2.45 -0.71
CA PHE A 113 -15.62 3.79 -0.50
C PHE A 113 -14.85 4.57 0.55
N GLU A 114 -14.18 3.88 1.47
CA GLU A 114 -13.20 4.45 2.40
C GLU A 114 -11.78 3.98 2.05
N PRO A 115 -10.77 4.86 2.19
CA PRO A 115 -9.38 4.52 1.91
C PRO A 115 -8.82 3.48 2.90
N PRO A 116 -7.83 2.67 2.48
CA PRO A 116 -7.08 1.84 3.41
C PRO A 116 -6.34 2.71 4.42
N LYS A 117 -6.19 2.24 5.65
CA LYS A 117 -5.36 2.89 6.66
C LYS A 117 -3.95 2.31 6.57
N MET A 118 -2.97 3.14 6.24
CA MET A 118 -1.58 2.71 6.11
C MET A 118 -0.70 3.42 7.15
N ARG A 119 0.25 2.70 7.73
CA ARG A 119 1.29 3.27 8.58
C ARG A 119 2.62 2.52 8.40
N PHE A 120 3.72 3.24 8.59
CA PHE A 120 5.03 2.64 8.66
C PHE A 120 5.21 1.87 9.97
N LEU A 121 5.76 0.67 9.88
CA LEU A 121 6.27 -0.11 11.00
C LEU A 121 7.77 0.17 11.19
N THR A 122 8.50 0.30 10.09
CA THR A 122 9.91 0.71 10.10
C THR A 122 10.01 2.23 10.33
N PRO A 123 10.75 2.70 11.34
CA PRO A 123 11.01 4.14 11.53
C PRO A 123 11.66 4.79 10.29
N ILE A 124 11.23 6.00 9.93
CA ILE A 124 11.70 6.72 8.72
C ILE A 124 11.75 8.23 8.93
N TYR A 125 12.85 8.87 8.50
CA TYR A 125 13.11 10.30 8.77
C TYR A 125 12.53 11.13 7.64
N HIS A 126 11.26 11.53 7.80
CA HIS A 126 10.51 12.09 6.68
C HIS A 126 9.57 13.23 7.14
N PRO A 127 9.48 14.35 6.39
CA PRO A 127 8.58 15.45 6.73
C PRO A 127 7.10 15.06 6.87
N ASN A 128 6.64 14.12 6.04
CA ASN A 128 5.23 13.69 5.97
C ASN A 128 4.91 12.39 6.71
N ILE A 129 5.86 11.82 7.46
CA ILE A 129 5.65 10.59 8.24
C ILE A 129 6.12 10.86 9.66
N ASP A 130 5.26 10.60 10.64
CA ASP A 130 5.61 10.84 12.05
C ASP A 130 6.23 9.63 12.75
N ASN A 131 6.62 9.80 14.01
CA ASN A 131 7.26 8.75 14.80
C ASN A 131 6.35 7.53 15.08
N ALA A 132 5.03 7.67 14.93
CA ALA A 132 4.07 6.57 15.04
C ALA A 132 3.83 5.87 13.68
N GLY A 133 4.52 6.33 12.62
CA GLY A 133 4.41 5.83 11.27
C GLY A 133 3.18 6.34 10.52
N ARG A 134 2.43 7.31 11.05
CA ARG A 134 1.27 7.90 10.37
C ARG A 134 1.74 8.68 9.16
N ILE A 135 1.02 8.56 8.05
CA ILE A 135 1.39 9.13 6.76
C ILE A 135 0.43 10.28 6.43
N CYS A 136 0.96 11.45 6.11
CA CYS A 136 0.18 12.51 5.50
C CYS A 136 0.29 12.41 3.97
N HIS A 137 -0.75 11.84 3.36
CA HIS A 137 -0.85 11.69 1.92
C HIS A 137 -2.30 11.84 1.47
N ASP A 138 -2.52 12.48 0.32
CA ASP A 138 -3.85 12.81 -0.20
C ASP A 138 -4.62 11.57 -0.66
N ALA A 139 -3.95 10.57 -1.23
CA ALA A 139 -4.58 9.29 -1.61
C ALA A 139 -5.12 8.50 -0.40
N LEU A 140 -4.69 8.82 0.83
CA LEU A 140 -5.19 8.21 2.07
C LEU A 140 -6.31 9.03 2.74
N LYS A 141 -6.72 10.16 2.15
CA LYS A 141 -7.74 11.07 2.68
C LYS A 141 -8.95 11.13 1.76
N LEU A 142 -10.14 11.18 2.34
CA LEU A 142 -11.38 11.37 1.58
C LEU A 142 -11.50 12.82 1.07
N PRO A 143 -12.17 13.05 -0.08
CA PRO A 143 -12.57 14.38 -0.52
C PRO A 143 -13.44 15.11 0.53
N PRO A 144 -13.41 16.45 0.60
CA PRO A 144 -12.71 17.37 -0.31
C PRO A 144 -11.22 17.60 0.02
N LYS A 145 -10.74 17.08 1.16
CA LYS A 145 -9.37 17.33 1.65
C LYS A 145 -8.32 16.37 1.09
N GLY A 146 -8.75 15.30 0.43
CA GLY A 146 -7.88 14.31 -0.17
C GLY A 146 -8.38 13.86 -1.54
N ALA A 147 -7.62 12.93 -2.12
CA ALA A 147 -7.80 12.45 -3.48
C ALA A 147 -8.28 10.99 -3.54
N TRP A 148 -8.62 10.36 -2.40
CA TRP A 148 -9.15 8.99 -2.44
C TRP A 148 -10.42 8.91 -3.28
N ARG A 149 -10.44 7.95 -4.20
CA ARG A 149 -11.61 7.58 -4.98
C ARG A 149 -11.71 6.06 -5.00
N PRO A 150 -12.92 5.48 -5.04
CA PRO A 150 -13.08 4.03 -5.16
C PRO A 150 -12.39 3.42 -6.40
N SER A 151 -12.01 4.21 -7.40
CA SER A 151 -11.23 3.75 -8.54
C SER A 151 -9.75 3.50 -8.23
N LEU A 152 -9.21 4.09 -7.16
CA LEU A 152 -7.85 3.82 -6.68
C LEU A 152 -7.81 2.48 -5.94
N ASN A 153 -6.64 1.82 -5.95
CA ASN A 153 -6.42 0.51 -5.35
C ASN A 153 -5.16 0.52 -4.46
N ILE A 154 -4.93 -0.54 -3.69
CA ILE A 154 -3.81 -0.62 -2.74
C ILE A 154 -2.45 -0.46 -3.45
N SER A 155 -2.30 -1.07 -4.62
CA SER A 155 -1.08 -0.95 -5.44
C SER A 155 -0.76 0.50 -5.83
N THR A 156 -1.77 1.25 -6.29
CA THR A 156 -1.61 2.67 -6.64
C THR A 156 -1.26 3.54 -5.44
N VAL A 157 -1.83 3.26 -4.26
CA VAL A 157 -1.53 4.01 -3.05
C VAL A 157 -0.12 3.72 -2.56
N LEU A 158 0.33 2.47 -2.56
CA LEU A 158 1.70 2.10 -2.19
C LEU A 158 2.72 2.74 -3.14
N THR A 159 2.44 2.74 -4.45
CA THR A 159 3.27 3.42 -5.45
C THR A 159 3.35 4.92 -5.16
N SER A 160 2.23 5.55 -4.82
CA SER A 160 2.20 6.96 -4.47
C SER A 160 2.96 7.28 -3.17
N ILE A 161 2.95 6.37 -2.18
CA ILE A 161 3.78 6.48 -0.97
C ILE A 161 5.27 6.33 -1.29
N GLN A 162 5.66 5.41 -2.18
CA GLN A 162 7.05 5.29 -2.65
C GLN A 162 7.51 6.59 -3.33
N LEU A 163 6.65 7.21 -4.15
CA LEU A 163 6.92 8.51 -4.75
C LEU A 163 7.03 9.64 -3.71
N LEU A 164 6.20 9.61 -2.67
CA LEU A 164 6.27 10.54 -1.55
C LEU A 164 7.61 10.42 -0.80
N MET A 165 8.13 9.20 -0.60
CA MET A 165 9.46 9.00 0.00
C MET A 165 10.55 9.67 -0.85
N ALA A 166 10.50 9.54 -2.17
CA ALA A 166 11.47 10.19 -3.06
C ALA A 166 11.29 11.72 -3.12
N ASN A 167 10.05 12.20 -3.04
CA ASN A 167 9.68 13.61 -3.19
C ASN A 167 8.81 14.08 -2.01
N PRO A 168 9.43 14.42 -0.86
CA PRO A 168 8.70 14.93 0.30
C PRO A 168 7.89 16.18 -0.04
N ASN A 169 6.72 16.34 0.57
CA ASN A 169 5.90 17.55 0.45
C ASN A 169 6.07 18.42 1.70
N PRO A 170 6.90 19.48 1.66
CA PRO A 170 7.21 20.24 2.86
C PRO A 170 6.15 21.31 3.20
N ASP A 171 5.08 21.45 2.39
CA ASP A 171 3.99 22.41 2.60
C ASP A 171 2.82 21.84 3.44
N ASP A 172 2.69 20.51 3.52
CA ASP A 172 1.76 19.80 4.44
C ASP A 172 2.52 18.80 5.34
N PRO A 173 3.45 19.26 6.21
CA PRO A 173 4.29 18.38 7.01
C PRO A 173 3.56 17.85 8.25
N LEU A 174 3.85 16.60 8.62
CA LEU A 174 3.55 16.08 9.96
C LEU A 174 4.65 16.42 10.97
N MET A 175 5.89 16.48 10.49
CA MET A 175 7.08 16.76 11.30
C MET A 175 7.65 18.13 10.88
N ALA A 176 7.23 19.17 11.59
CA ALA A 176 7.59 20.56 11.27
C ALA A 176 9.11 20.79 11.26
N ASP A 177 9.83 20.22 12.24
CA ASP A 177 11.28 20.35 12.36
C ASP A 177 12.01 19.69 11.17
N ILE A 178 11.59 18.49 10.79
CA ILE A 178 12.15 17.75 9.64
C ILE A 178 11.84 18.51 8.34
N SER A 179 10.64 19.09 8.22
CA SER A 179 10.27 19.91 7.06
C SER A 179 11.11 21.18 6.95
N ALA A 180 11.33 21.89 8.06
CA ALA A 180 12.21 23.06 8.10
C ALA A 180 13.65 22.68 7.70
N GLU A 181 14.17 21.57 8.23
CA GLU A 181 15.48 21.06 7.86
C GLU A 181 15.56 20.70 6.37
N PHE A 182 14.53 20.05 5.82
CA PHE A 182 14.44 19.76 4.39
C PHE A 182 14.43 21.02 3.52
N LYS A 183 13.68 22.06 3.93
CA LYS A 183 13.56 23.34 3.19
C LYS A 183 14.85 24.18 3.24
N TYR A 184 15.45 24.31 4.42
CA TYR A 184 16.52 25.29 4.67
C TYR A 184 17.92 24.67 4.77
N SER A 185 18.02 23.38 5.09
CA SER A 185 19.28 22.69 5.39
C SER A 185 19.32 21.29 4.76
N LYS A 186 19.00 21.19 3.46
CA LYS A 186 18.87 19.92 2.74
C LYS A 186 20.04 18.94 2.92
N PRO A 187 21.33 19.34 2.93
CA PRO A 187 22.43 18.40 3.17
C PRO A 187 22.36 17.70 4.54
N VAL A 188 21.95 18.43 5.58
CA VAL A 188 21.78 17.89 6.94
C VAL A 188 20.63 16.87 6.97
N TYR A 189 19.52 17.21 6.32
CA TYR A 189 18.39 16.30 6.17
C TYR A 189 18.80 14.98 5.49
N LEU A 190 19.54 15.06 4.38
CA LEU A 190 19.98 13.89 3.62
C LEU A 190 20.90 12.99 4.45
N GLU A 191 21.84 13.58 5.20
CA GLU A 191 22.74 12.82 6.08
C GLU A 191 21.97 12.11 7.20
N LYS A 192 21.06 12.82 7.88
CA LYS A 192 20.25 12.24 8.95
C LYS A 192 19.31 11.16 8.45
N ALA A 193 18.64 11.39 7.32
CA ALA A 193 17.74 10.42 6.71
C ALA A 193 18.51 9.15 6.32
N LYS A 194 19.68 9.28 5.70
CA LYS A 194 20.55 8.15 5.37
C LYS A 194 20.95 7.37 6.62
N ARG A 195 21.38 8.08 7.67
CA ARG A 195 21.73 7.45 8.95
C ARG A 195 20.55 6.71 9.58
N TRP A 196 19.35 7.27 9.54
CA TRP A 196 18.15 6.58 10.02
C TRP A 196 17.82 5.33 9.21
N THR A 197 17.96 5.40 7.88
CA THR A 197 17.81 4.25 6.99
C THR A 197 18.78 3.12 7.40
N GLU A 198 20.06 3.44 7.57
CA GLU A 198 21.09 2.47 8.00
C GLU A 198 20.78 1.83 9.36
N MET A 199 20.24 2.60 10.31
CA MET A 199 19.94 2.10 11.66
C MET A 199 18.67 1.25 11.74
N HIS A 200 17.66 1.54 10.93
CA HIS A 200 16.30 1.00 11.12
C HIS A 200 15.77 0.17 9.96
N ALA A 201 16.22 0.44 8.73
CA ALA A 201 15.65 -0.14 7.51
C ALA A 201 16.60 -1.10 6.80
N VAL A 202 17.90 -1.10 7.12
CA VAL A 202 18.85 -2.08 6.57
C VAL A 202 18.78 -3.37 7.38
N GLN A 203 18.44 -4.48 6.70
CA GLN A 203 18.47 -5.79 7.33
C GLN A 203 19.93 -6.23 7.50
N ASN A 204 20.46 -6.09 8.71
CA ASN A 204 21.64 -6.84 9.09
C ASN A 204 21.21 -8.31 9.21
N ASN A 205 21.76 -9.19 8.38
CA ASN A 205 21.66 -10.65 8.56
C ASN A 205 22.28 -11.04 9.91
N LYS A 206 21.54 -10.82 11.00
CA LYS A 206 21.79 -11.38 12.32
C LYS A 206 20.82 -12.54 12.53
N GLY A 207 20.84 -13.49 11.59
CA GLY A 207 20.30 -14.83 11.75
C GLY A 207 21.47 -15.78 11.64
N GLY A 208 21.89 -16.33 12.78
CA GLY A 208 22.93 -17.35 12.83
C GLY A 208 22.56 -18.53 11.96
N VAL A 209 23.49 -18.95 11.11
CA VAL A 209 23.50 -20.32 10.60
C VAL A 209 23.93 -21.18 11.79
N GLU A 210 22.97 -21.75 12.51
CA GLU A 210 23.24 -22.92 13.34
C GLU A 210 23.58 -24.06 12.38
N THR A 211 24.88 -24.31 12.20
CA THR A 211 25.35 -25.57 11.63
C THR A 211 25.02 -26.66 12.66
N VAL A 212 23.86 -27.29 12.49
CA VAL A 212 23.57 -28.57 13.12
C VAL A 212 24.40 -29.61 12.39
N ASP A 213 25.64 -29.77 12.82
CA ASP A 213 26.42 -30.96 12.51
C ASP A 213 27.29 -31.28 13.72
N SER A 214 27.26 -32.54 14.15
CA SER A 214 27.86 -33.14 15.37
C SER A 214 26.89 -33.13 16.58
N VAL A 215 26.43 -34.22 17.19
CA VAL A 215 26.81 -35.65 17.16
C VAL A 215 25.63 -36.44 17.73
N GLU A 216 25.03 -37.37 16.97
CA GLU A 216 24.53 -38.62 17.55
C GLU A 216 24.37 -39.70 16.46
N SER A 217 25.33 -40.62 16.41
CA SER A 217 25.09 -42.03 16.10
C SER A 217 26.37 -42.81 16.42
N ARG A 218 26.43 -43.28 17.66
CA ARG A 218 27.30 -44.37 18.08
C ARG A 218 26.66 -45.65 17.53
N VAL A 219 27.14 -46.14 16.40
CA VAL A 219 26.91 -47.53 15.98
C VAL A 219 28.27 -48.14 15.66
N GLN A 220 28.65 -49.13 16.47
CA GLN A 220 29.83 -49.97 16.29
C GLN A 220 29.68 -50.79 15.00
N VAL A 221 30.75 -50.85 14.21
CA VAL A 221 30.89 -51.87 13.17
C VAL A 221 32.28 -52.47 13.30
N ASP A 222 32.30 -53.72 13.75
CA ASP A 222 33.48 -54.58 13.78
C ASP A 222 33.94 -54.93 12.36
N SER A 223 35.26 -55.01 12.25
CA SER A 223 36.05 -55.41 11.09
C SER A 223 35.71 -56.82 10.59
N VAL A 224 35.58 -57.01 9.27
CA VAL A 224 36.28 -58.09 8.55
C VAL A 224 36.34 -57.82 7.05
N GLU A 225 37.50 -58.13 6.50
CA GLU A 225 38.05 -57.85 5.18
C GLU A 225 37.80 -59.03 4.22
N ALA A 226 37.52 -58.78 2.93
CA ALA A 226 37.78 -59.74 1.83
C ALA A 226 37.66 -59.09 0.42
N PRO A 227 38.34 -59.62 -0.60
CA PRO A 227 38.87 -58.84 -1.73
C PRO A 227 38.14 -59.00 -3.08
N VAL A 228 38.58 -58.12 -3.98
CA VAL A 228 38.21 -57.77 -5.36
C VAL A 228 38.14 -58.94 -6.37
N GLN A 229 37.14 -58.88 -7.28
CA GLN A 229 37.20 -58.98 -8.77
C GLN A 229 35.81 -59.36 -9.34
N PRO A 230 35.39 -58.87 -10.55
CA PRO A 230 35.74 -59.59 -11.78
C PRO A 230 35.90 -58.78 -13.09
N LEU A 231 36.79 -59.34 -13.93
CA LEU A 231 36.76 -59.60 -15.36
C LEU A 231 36.04 -58.67 -16.39
N ALA A 232 36.88 -58.23 -17.33
CA ALA A 232 36.78 -58.47 -18.79
C ALA A 232 35.84 -57.62 -19.69
N ARG A 233 36.48 -56.68 -20.38
CA ARG A 233 36.70 -56.66 -21.85
C ARG A 233 35.46 -56.71 -22.77
N LYS A 234 35.19 -55.58 -23.44
CA LYS A 234 35.17 -55.49 -24.91
C LYS A 234 35.31 -54.04 -25.38
N ARG A 235 36.25 -53.84 -26.31
CA ARG A 235 36.51 -52.63 -27.10
C ARG A 235 35.74 -52.76 -28.41
N GLU A 236 35.32 -51.64 -28.99
CA GLU A 236 35.25 -51.35 -30.44
C GLU A 236 34.88 -49.85 -30.58
N ALA A 237 35.84 -48.99 -30.93
CA ALA A 237 36.17 -48.51 -32.29
C ALA A 237 35.37 -47.23 -32.64
N GLN A 238 35.93 -46.03 -32.49
CA GLN A 238 36.72 -45.24 -33.46
C GLN A 238 35.94 -44.65 -34.65
N ASN A 239 35.75 -43.32 -34.63
CA ASN A 239 36.07 -42.31 -35.68
C ASN A 239 35.35 -40.99 -35.31
N VAL A 240 35.97 -39.83 -35.06
CA VAL A 240 36.95 -38.97 -35.79
C VAL A 240 36.31 -38.10 -36.89
N CYS A 241 36.74 -36.82 -36.89
CA CYS A 241 36.43 -35.63 -37.73
C CYS A 241 35.31 -34.74 -37.15
N GLN A 242 35.52 -33.53 -36.59
CA GLN A 242 36.29 -32.32 -36.97
C GLN A 242 35.98 -31.79 -38.39
N ASP A 243 35.34 -30.61 -38.46
CA ASP A 243 35.78 -29.38 -39.15
C ASP A 243 34.71 -28.28 -38.93
N LYS A 244 35.03 -27.11 -38.34
CA LYS A 244 35.58 -25.86 -38.97
C LYS A 244 34.65 -25.26 -40.04
N ALA A 245 34.40 -23.97 -40.20
CA ALA A 245 34.81 -22.72 -39.53
C ALA A 245 34.02 -21.54 -40.17
N GLU A 246 34.00 -20.41 -39.43
CA GLU A 246 34.09 -19.00 -39.90
C GLU A 246 33.10 -18.37 -40.90
N GLY A 247 32.77 -17.10 -40.63
CA GLY A 247 32.30 -16.15 -41.64
C GLY A 247 31.72 -14.84 -41.11
N GLU A 248 32.58 -13.86 -40.85
CA GLU A 248 32.28 -12.46 -40.48
C GLU A 248 31.46 -11.67 -41.53
N ARG A 249 30.73 -10.62 -41.08
CA ARG A 249 30.78 -9.22 -41.60
C ARG A 249 29.72 -8.29 -40.96
N GLU A 250 30.18 -7.15 -40.43
CA GLU A 250 29.43 -5.90 -40.19
C GLU A 250 29.66 -4.91 -41.38
N PRO A 251 29.15 -3.65 -41.39
CA PRO A 251 27.83 -3.09 -41.05
C PRO A 251 27.31 -2.12 -42.16
N ARG A 252 26.05 -1.63 -42.06
CA ARG A 252 25.58 -0.24 -42.44
C ARG A 252 24.05 -0.13 -42.55
N SER A 253 23.46 0.85 -41.88
CA SER A 253 22.80 2.03 -42.51
C SER A 253 21.59 2.53 -41.73
N LYS A 254 21.64 3.85 -41.49
CA LYS A 254 20.58 4.74 -40.98
C LYS A 254 19.25 4.57 -41.72
N ARG A 255 18.14 4.76 -41.00
CA ARG A 255 17.01 5.61 -41.44
C ARG A 255 16.17 6.04 -40.23
N SER A 256 16.00 7.35 -40.11
CA SER A 256 14.97 7.98 -39.30
C SER A 256 13.66 7.96 -40.07
N CYS A 257 12.54 7.87 -39.36
CA CYS A 257 11.23 8.32 -39.84
C CYS A 257 10.44 8.80 -38.63
N LEU A 258 10.12 10.10 -38.69
CA LEU A 258 8.95 10.84 -38.22
C LEU A 258 8.18 10.32 -36.99
#